data_AF-A0A850HM39-F1
#
_entry.id   AF-A0A850HM39-F1
#
_cell.length_a   1.000
_cell.length_b   1.000
_cell.length_c   1.000
_cell.angle_alpha   90.00
_cell.angle_beta   90.00
_cell.angle_gamma   90.00
#
_symmetry.space_group_name_H-M   'P 1'
#
loop_
_entity.id
_entity.type
_entity.pdbx_description
1 polymer ?
#
loop_
_entity_poly.entity_id
_entity_poly.type
_entity_poly.pdbx_seq_one_letter_code
_entity_poly.pdbx_strand_id
1 'polypeptide(L)'
;MPRFSLLEHAVRIKRPELGELVQWCVDGYSFLIDGIEVGNHGFRGANGAKGTVAGFARAGRKMSIGDKHSPEINEGVYVSGVMNLRHGYNKGLSGWAVTVTIQYPDGKRSLATLQKGKWRPGRRVIRMPAASCAV
;
A
#
# COMPACT_ATOMS: atom_id res chain seq x y z
N MET A 1 -18.08 -21.87 -2.47
CA MET A 1 -18.90 -20.73 -1.99
C MET A 1 -18.87 -19.63 -3.03
N PRO A 2 -20.02 -19.01 -3.39
CA PRO A 2 -20.02 -17.82 -4.23
C PRO A 2 -19.21 -16.71 -3.53
N ARG A 3 -18.37 -16.01 -4.31
CA ARG A 3 -17.49 -14.95 -3.83
C ARG A 3 -17.91 -13.65 -4.51
N PHE A 4 -18.42 -12.71 -3.74
CA PHE A 4 -18.80 -11.38 -4.22
C PHE A 4 -18.14 -10.33 -3.32
N SER A 5 -17.48 -9.36 -3.94
CA SER A 5 -16.96 -8.18 -3.24
C SER A 5 -17.80 -6.97 -3.57
N LEU A 6 -18.48 -6.42 -2.56
CA LEU A 6 -19.24 -5.18 -2.70
C LEU A 6 -18.33 -4.02 -3.12
N LEU A 7 -17.09 -3.97 -2.61
CA LEU A 7 -16.15 -2.91 -2.94
C LEU A 7 -15.74 -2.97 -4.41
N GLU A 8 -15.35 -4.16 -4.89
CA GLU A 8 -14.99 -4.35 -6.30
C GLU A 8 -16.15 -3.97 -7.22
N HIS A 9 -17.35 -4.47 -6.92
CA HIS A 9 -18.55 -4.16 -7.70
C HIS A 9 -18.85 -2.65 -7.70
N ALA A 10 -18.79 -1.99 -6.55
CA ALA A 10 -19.01 -0.55 -6.44
C ALA A 10 -17.95 0.26 -7.22
N VAL A 11 -16.68 -0.15 -7.15
CA VAL A 11 -15.60 0.50 -7.91
C VAL A 11 -15.82 0.35 -9.41
N ARG A 12 -16.16 -0.86 -9.88
CA ARG A 12 -16.46 -1.12 -11.30
C ARG A 12 -17.69 -0.35 -11.81
N ILE A 13 -18.72 -0.15 -10.98
CA ILE A 13 -19.86 0.72 -11.32
C ILE A 13 -19.45 2.19 -11.43
N LYS A 14 -18.66 2.68 -10.46
CA LYS A 14 -18.28 4.10 -10.39
C LYS A 14 -17.19 4.47 -11.39
N ARG A 15 -16.35 3.52 -11.78
CA ARG A 15 -15.20 3.67 -12.67
C ARG A 15 -15.17 2.51 -13.68
N PRO A 16 -16.12 2.47 -14.63
CA PRO A 16 -16.26 1.36 -15.58
C PRO A 16 -15.02 1.16 -16.45
N GLU A 17 -14.22 2.20 -16.69
CA GLU A 17 -12.96 2.12 -17.42
C GLU A 17 -11.90 1.25 -16.73
N LEU A 18 -12.04 1.00 -15.43
CA LEU A 18 -11.15 0.11 -14.71
C LEU A 18 -11.52 -1.36 -14.94
N GLY A 19 -12.79 -1.67 -15.22
CA GLY A 19 -13.26 -3.02 -15.58
C GLY A 19 -12.59 -4.15 -14.79
N GLU A 20 -11.94 -5.08 -15.51
CA GLU A 20 -11.26 -6.24 -14.94
C GLU A 20 -9.89 -5.94 -14.29
N LEU A 21 -9.42 -4.69 -14.33
CA LEU A 21 -8.20 -4.25 -13.65
C LEU A 21 -8.38 -4.13 -12.13
N VAL A 22 -9.62 -4.18 -11.64
CA VAL A 22 -9.94 -4.19 -10.20
C VAL A 22 -10.42 -5.57 -9.84
N GLN A 23 -9.63 -6.28 -9.03
CA GLN A 23 -9.93 -7.64 -8.60
C GLN A 23 -9.82 -7.74 -7.09
N TRP A 24 -10.86 -8.26 -6.45
CA TRP A 24 -10.83 -8.54 -5.02
C TRP A 24 -10.15 -9.87 -4.76
N CYS A 25 -9.03 -9.82 -4.04
CA CYS A 25 -8.39 -11.01 -3.50
C CYS A 25 -9.10 -11.43 -2.22
N VAL A 26 -9.77 -12.58 -2.25
CA VAL A 26 -10.40 -13.15 -1.07
C VAL A 26 -9.32 -13.74 -0.16
N ASP A 27 -9.41 -13.43 1.12
CA ASP A 27 -8.44 -13.89 2.10
C ASP A 27 -8.36 -15.43 2.18
N GLY A 28 -7.16 -15.94 2.43
CA GLY A 28 -6.85 -17.37 2.47
C GLY A 28 -6.49 -17.98 1.12
N TYR A 29 -6.49 -17.20 0.04
CA TYR A 29 -6.08 -17.65 -1.29
C TYR A 29 -4.81 -16.92 -1.74
N SER A 30 -3.93 -17.67 -2.40
CA SER A 30 -2.76 -17.10 -3.09
C SER A 30 -3.19 -16.44 -4.40
N PHE A 31 -2.61 -15.29 -4.70
CA PHE A 31 -2.74 -14.65 -5.99
C PHE A 31 -1.40 -14.06 -6.41
N LEU A 32 -0.96 -14.40 -7.62
CA LEU A 32 0.36 -13.99 -8.13
C LEU A 32 0.20 -13.01 -9.29
N ILE A 33 0.92 -11.90 -9.20
CA ILE A 33 1.11 -10.95 -10.29
C ILE A 33 2.62 -10.75 -10.46
N ASP A 34 3.15 -10.97 -11.66
CA ASP A 34 4.60 -10.85 -11.98
C ASP A 34 5.54 -11.54 -10.98
N GLY A 35 5.14 -12.73 -10.50
CA GLY A 35 5.90 -13.53 -9.53
C GLY A 35 5.80 -13.03 -8.08
N ILE A 36 5.00 -12.01 -7.80
CA ILE A 36 4.77 -11.44 -6.47
C ILE A 36 3.43 -11.94 -5.91
N GLU A 37 3.47 -12.41 -4.66
CA GLU A 37 2.27 -12.79 -3.90
C GLU A 37 1.52 -11.55 -3.42
N VAL A 38 0.24 -11.43 -3.79
CA VAL A 38 -0.63 -10.30 -3.44
C VAL A 38 -1.95 -10.73 -2.80
N GLY A 39 -2.19 -12.03 -2.63
CA GLY A 39 -3.39 -12.58 -1.99
C GLY A 39 -3.37 -12.49 -0.46
N ASN A 40 -2.19 -12.40 0.15
CA ASN A 40 -2.04 -12.26 1.59
C ASN A 40 -2.33 -10.81 2.04
N HIS A 41 -3.43 -10.60 2.76
CA HIS A 41 -3.70 -9.28 3.35
C HIS A 41 -2.65 -8.90 4.43
N GLY A 42 -2.15 -9.89 5.18
CA GLY A 42 -1.06 -9.75 6.15
C GLY A 42 -1.45 -9.99 7.62
N PHE A 43 -2.73 -10.19 7.94
CA PHE A 43 -3.18 -10.44 9.31
C PHE A 43 -3.04 -11.91 9.75
N ARG A 44 -3.14 -12.86 8.81
CA ARG A 44 -2.98 -14.30 9.02
C ARG A 44 -1.57 -14.74 8.67
N GLY A 45 -0.83 -15.18 9.69
CA GLY A 45 0.47 -15.83 9.58
C GLY A 45 0.34 -17.35 9.50
N ALA A 46 1.49 -18.03 9.55
CA ALA A 46 1.56 -19.49 9.51
C ALA A 46 0.65 -20.13 10.58
N ASN A 47 -0.08 -21.18 10.18
CA ASN A 47 -1.00 -21.93 11.04
C ASN A 47 -2.04 -21.05 11.76
N GLY A 48 -2.44 -19.93 11.16
CA GLY A 48 -3.44 -19.01 11.75
C GLY A 48 -2.89 -18.08 12.83
N ALA A 49 -1.57 -18.06 13.06
CA ALA A 49 -0.94 -17.09 13.96
C ALA A 49 -1.16 -15.64 13.49
N LYS A 50 -0.89 -14.67 14.37
CA LYS A 50 -0.87 -13.26 13.97
C LYS A 50 0.25 -13.02 12.95
N GLY A 51 -0.11 -12.50 11.77
CA GLY A 51 0.86 -12.18 10.74
C GLY A 51 1.83 -11.08 11.18
N THR A 52 3.09 -11.23 10.80
CA THR A 52 4.16 -10.24 11.02
C THR A 52 5.00 -10.13 9.76
N VAL A 53 5.53 -8.95 9.47
CA VAL A 53 6.32 -8.73 8.24
C VAL A 53 7.54 -9.66 8.22
N ALA A 54 8.25 -9.78 9.35
CA ALA A 54 9.36 -10.73 9.51
C ALA A 54 8.93 -12.21 9.37
N GLY A 55 7.69 -12.56 9.71
CA GLY A 55 7.15 -13.89 9.46
C GLY A 55 6.96 -14.18 7.98
N PHE A 56 6.44 -13.20 7.23
CA PHE A 56 6.29 -13.31 5.77
C PHE A 56 7.63 -13.28 5.05
N ALA A 57 8.59 -12.48 5.50
CA ALA A 57 9.96 -12.46 4.98
C ALA A 57 10.60 -13.85 5.06
N ARG A 58 10.51 -14.49 6.23
CA ARG A 58 11.02 -15.86 6.45
C ARG A 58 10.30 -16.94 5.63
N ALA A 59 9.11 -16.67 5.08
CA ALA A 59 8.45 -17.60 4.17
C ALA A 59 9.15 -17.68 2.79
N GLY A 60 10.10 -16.78 2.50
CA GLY A 60 10.97 -16.84 1.32
C GLY A 60 10.30 -16.42 0.00
N ARG A 61 9.00 -16.11 0.01
CA ARG A 61 8.26 -15.63 -1.15
C ARG A 61 8.21 -14.09 -1.11
N LYS A 62 8.47 -13.44 -2.25
CA LYS A 62 8.25 -12.00 -2.41
C LYS A 62 6.75 -11.69 -2.33
N MET A 63 6.33 -10.80 -1.43
CA MET A 63 4.91 -10.50 -1.20
C MET A 63 4.61 -9.01 -1.11
N SER A 64 3.40 -8.59 -1.44
CA SER A 64 2.88 -7.26 -1.14
C SER A 64 1.64 -7.40 -0.25
N ILE A 65 1.65 -6.78 0.93
CA ILE A 65 0.60 -6.89 1.96
C ILE A 65 0.09 -5.51 2.38
N GLY A 66 -1.01 -5.42 3.17
CA GLY A 66 -1.61 -4.12 3.55
C GLY A 66 -2.06 -3.98 5.01
N ASP A 67 -2.04 -5.04 5.80
CA ASP A 67 -2.60 -5.08 7.17
C ASP A 67 -1.84 -4.20 8.19
N LYS A 68 -0.55 -3.91 7.99
CA LYS A 68 0.27 -3.30 9.07
C LYS A 68 0.13 -1.80 9.20
N HIS A 69 -0.52 -1.13 8.25
CA HIS A 69 -0.83 0.31 8.22
C HIS A 69 0.38 1.26 8.16
N SER A 70 1.52 0.88 8.72
CA SER A 70 2.82 1.50 8.52
C SER A 70 3.48 0.89 7.28
N PRO A 71 3.94 1.71 6.32
CA PRO A 71 4.70 1.20 5.18
C PRO A 71 6.06 0.66 5.63
N GLU A 72 6.46 -0.47 5.06
CA GLU A 72 7.70 -1.19 5.39
C GLU A 72 8.17 -1.98 4.16
N ILE A 73 9.49 -2.14 4.03
CA ILE A 73 10.10 -3.10 3.11
C ILE A 73 11.01 -4.00 3.95
N ASN A 74 10.76 -5.31 3.91
CA ASN A 74 11.52 -6.29 4.67
C ASN A 74 11.69 -7.56 3.82
N GLU A 75 12.92 -7.82 3.38
CA GLU A 75 13.30 -9.00 2.59
C GLU A 75 12.30 -9.40 1.48
N GLY A 76 11.98 -8.45 0.58
CA GLY A 76 11.08 -8.70 -0.54
C GLY A 76 9.58 -8.69 -0.19
N VAL A 77 9.24 -8.50 1.09
CA VAL A 77 7.88 -8.17 1.55
C VAL A 77 7.70 -6.66 1.55
N TYR A 78 6.73 -6.17 0.78
CA TYR A 78 6.35 -4.77 0.68
C TYR A 78 5.04 -4.58 1.42
N VAL A 79 4.96 -3.56 2.26
CA VAL A 79 3.78 -3.26 3.05
C VAL A 79 3.19 -1.95 2.58
N SER A 80 1.98 -2.02 2.03
CA SER A 80 1.16 -0.84 1.79
C SER A 80 0.71 -0.26 3.12
N GLY A 81 0.62 1.07 3.15
CA GLY A 81 0.10 1.77 4.31
C GLY A 81 -1.42 1.75 4.36
N VAL A 82 -1.99 2.55 5.27
CA VAL A 82 -3.44 2.66 5.46
C VAL A 82 -4.05 3.75 4.59
N MET A 83 -5.30 3.60 4.13
CA MET A 83 -5.98 4.67 3.38
C MET A 83 -6.72 5.69 4.27
N ASN A 84 -6.84 5.40 5.57
CA ASN A 84 -7.39 6.30 6.58
C ASN A 84 -6.50 6.30 7.83
N LEU A 85 -6.06 7.47 8.28
CA LEU A 85 -5.18 7.61 9.44
C LEU A 85 -5.92 7.67 10.78
N ARG A 86 -7.26 7.73 10.80
CA ARG A 86 -8.05 7.90 12.03
C ARG A 86 -8.99 6.72 12.20
N HIS A 87 -8.50 5.69 12.89
CA HIS A 87 -9.30 4.49 13.21
C HIS A 87 -9.82 4.48 14.66
N GLY A 88 -9.43 5.47 15.48
CA GLY A 88 -9.95 5.67 16.84
C GLY A 88 -9.19 4.91 17.92
N TYR A 89 -8.63 3.73 17.61
CA TYR A 89 -7.74 2.99 18.51
C TYR A 89 -6.27 3.40 18.39
N ASN A 90 -5.88 4.02 17.27
CA ASN A 90 -4.51 4.40 16.97
C ASN A 90 -4.14 5.77 17.57
N LYS A 91 -4.10 5.83 18.92
CA LYS A 91 -3.76 7.03 19.69
C LYS A 91 -2.26 7.07 20.04
N GLY A 92 -1.64 8.26 19.98
CA GLY A 92 -0.23 8.47 20.29
C GLY A 92 0.66 8.61 19.06
N LEU A 93 1.98 8.48 19.23
CA LEU A 93 2.94 8.48 18.13
C LEU A 93 2.62 7.33 17.16
N SER A 94 2.66 7.60 15.86
CA SER A 94 2.25 6.63 14.84
C SER A 94 3.19 6.67 13.65
N GLY A 95 3.57 5.48 13.17
CA GLY A 95 4.25 5.28 11.89
C GLY A 95 3.30 5.07 10.70
N TRP A 96 1.98 5.14 10.93
CA TRP A 96 0.99 4.91 9.87
C TRP A 96 1.08 6.02 8.84
N ALA A 97 1.04 5.63 7.58
CA ALA A 97 1.08 6.58 6.47
C ALA A 97 0.17 6.11 5.34
N VAL A 98 -0.40 7.07 4.61
CA VAL A 98 -1.13 6.76 3.39
C VAL A 98 -0.13 6.37 2.32
N THR A 99 0.00 5.08 2.04
CA THR A 99 1.01 4.57 1.11
C THR A 99 0.44 3.45 0.28
N VAL A 100 0.65 3.52 -1.03
CA VAL A 100 0.27 2.47 -1.97
C VAL A 100 1.52 1.76 -2.51
N THR A 101 1.43 0.46 -2.75
CA THR A 101 2.48 -0.29 -3.45
C THR A 101 2.22 -0.23 -4.95
N ILE A 102 3.22 0.22 -5.71
CA ILE A 102 3.22 0.20 -7.17
C ILE A 102 4.11 -0.96 -7.60
N GLN A 103 3.56 -1.89 -8.38
CA GLN A 103 4.30 -3.00 -8.97
C GLN A 103 4.54 -2.75 -10.46
N TYR A 104 5.77 -2.99 -10.90
CA TYR A 104 6.16 -2.95 -12.30
C TYR A 104 6.09 -4.37 -12.91
N PRO A 105 6.00 -4.49 -14.25
CA PRO A 105 5.91 -5.79 -14.92
C PRO A 105 7.08 -6.75 -14.67
N ASP A 106 8.22 -6.25 -14.20
CA ASP A 106 9.39 -7.07 -13.83
C ASP A 106 9.33 -7.57 -12.36
N GLY A 107 8.21 -7.37 -11.67
CA GLY A 107 7.99 -7.73 -10.27
C GLY A 107 8.71 -6.82 -9.27
N LYS A 108 9.46 -5.81 -9.73
CA LYS A 108 9.98 -4.75 -8.85
C LYS A 108 8.82 -3.90 -8.36
N ARG A 109 9.02 -3.31 -7.19
CA ARG A 109 7.98 -2.56 -6.50
C ARG A 109 8.53 -1.28 -5.89
N SER A 110 7.64 -0.29 -5.74
CA SER A 110 7.92 0.96 -5.04
C SER A 110 6.78 1.28 -4.10
N LEU A 111 7.10 1.89 -2.96
CA LEU A 111 6.11 2.46 -2.06
C LEU A 111 5.93 3.94 -2.41
N ALA A 112 4.71 4.34 -2.73
CA ALA A 112 4.34 5.73 -2.98
C ALA A 112 3.53 6.25 -1.80
N THR A 113 4.17 7.02 -0.93
CA THR A 113 3.53 7.66 0.23
C THR A 113 2.90 8.98 -0.17
N LEU A 114 1.62 9.14 0.14
CA LEU A 114 0.86 10.37 -0.08
C LEU A 114 0.97 11.27 1.14
N GLN A 115 1.42 12.50 0.91
CA GLN A 115 1.43 13.58 1.89
C GLN A 115 0.45 14.65 1.45
N LYS A 116 -0.59 14.89 2.27
CA LYS A 116 -1.70 15.81 1.93
C LYS A 116 -2.30 15.52 0.54
N GLY A 117 -2.50 14.24 0.23
CA GLY A 117 -3.03 13.78 -1.06
C GLY A 117 -2.07 13.87 -2.24
N LYS A 118 -0.78 14.18 -2.02
CA LYS A 118 0.24 14.31 -3.08
C LYS A 118 1.31 13.23 -2.94
N TRP A 119 1.69 12.60 -4.04
CA TRP A 119 2.75 11.58 -4.09
C TRP A 119 4.12 12.15 -4.50
N ARG A 120 4.14 13.38 -5.05
CA ARG A 120 5.37 14.10 -5.42
C ARG A 120 5.28 15.57 -4.99
N PRO A 121 6.43 16.22 -4.74
CA PRO A 121 6.45 17.67 -4.56
C PRO A 121 5.94 18.38 -5.81
N GLY A 122 5.32 19.54 -5.61
CA GLY A 122 5.01 20.46 -6.72
C GLY A 122 6.29 21.10 -7.28
N ARG A 123 6.13 21.97 -8.29
CA ARG A 123 7.25 22.76 -8.81
C ARG A 123 7.90 23.51 -7.65
N ARG A 124 9.21 23.31 -7.46
CA ARG A 124 9.97 24.02 -6.43
C ARG A 124 9.91 25.52 -6.73
N VAL A 125 9.36 26.30 -5.80
CA VAL A 125 9.40 27.75 -5.86
C VAL A 125 10.54 28.19 -4.97
N ILE A 126 11.62 28.70 -5.56
CA ILE A 126 12.72 29.33 -4.84
C ILE A 126 12.41 30.83 -4.84
N ARG A 127 12.10 31.40 -3.67
CA ARG A 127 12.00 32.85 -3.50
C ARG A 127 13.37 33.36 -3.10
N MET A 128 13.97 34.23 -3.89
CA MET A 128 15.17 34.96 -3.50
C MET A 128 14.73 36.33 -2.97
N PRO A 129 15.25 36.80 -1.82
CA PRO A 129 15.07 38.18 -1.41
C PRO A 129 15.67 39.09 -2.50
N ALA A 130 14.99 40.19 -2.82
CA ALA A 130 15.56 41.22 -3.67
C ALA A 130 16.86 41.74 -3.02
N ALA A 131 17.90 41.98 -3.81
CA ALA A 131 19.11 42.62 -3.31
C ALA A 131 18.70 43.95 -2.66
N SER A 132 19.03 44.15 -1.39
CA SER A 132 18.87 45.46 -0.78
C SER A 132 19.82 46.41 -1.50
N CYS A 133 19.27 47.36 -2.25
CA CYS A 133 20.04 48.52 -2.68
C CYS A 133 20.45 49.25 -1.39
N ALA A 134 21.69 49.05 -0.95
CA ALA A 134 22.31 49.92 0.04
C ALA A 134 22.37 51.32 -0.61
N VAL A 135 21.67 52.27 0.01
CA VAL A 135 21.72 53.70 -0.32
C VAL A 135 22.92 54.31 0.38
#